data_AF-A0A6V7ITR3-F1
#
_entry.id   AF-A0A6V7ITR3-F1
#
_cell.length_a   1.000
_cell.length_b   1.000
_cell.length_c   1.000
_cell.angle_alpha   90.00
_cell.angle_beta   90.00
_cell.angle_gamma   90.00
#
_symmetry.space_group_name_H-M   'P 1'
#
loop_
_entity.id
_entity.type
_entity.pdbx_description
1 polymer ?
#
loop_
_entity_poly.entity_id
_entity_poly.type
_entity_poly.pdbx_seq_one_letter_code
_entity_poly.pdbx_strand_id
1 'polypeptide(L)'
;SDVSRQVADLILLDDNFSSIVTGIEEGRRIFDSLKSSIAYTLASNVPEITPFLAFIALGIPLPVGIICVLCIDLGTDMWPAISLAYEESESDIML
;
A
#
# COMPACT_ATOMS: atom_id res chain seq x y z
N SER A 1 26.37 -24.60 8.12
CA SER A 1 25.99 -25.62 7.13
C SER A 1 25.38 -24.88 5.95
N ASP A 2 25.94 -25.03 4.75
CA ASP A 2 25.38 -24.40 3.54
C ASP A 2 23.93 -24.86 3.27
N VAL A 3 23.58 -26.07 3.73
CA VAL A 3 22.21 -26.58 3.71
C VAL A 3 21.27 -25.70 4.53
N SER A 4 21.70 -25.22 5.70
CA SER A 4 20.88 -24.33 6.54
C SER A 4 20.68 -22.96 5.90
N ARG A 5 21.65 -22.47 5.12
CA ARG A 5 21.52 -21.19 4.39
C ARG A 5 20.60 -21.31 3.17
N GLN A 6 20.58 -22.46 2.50
CA GLN A 6 19.71 -22.69 1.34
C GLN A 6 18.23 -22.89 1.69
N VAL A 7 17.92 -23.30 2.93
CA VAL A 7 16.55 -23.54 3.40
C VAL A 7 15.97 -22.34 4.16
N ALA A 8 16.79 -21.34 4.50
CA ALA A 8 16.33 -20.16 5.24
C ALA A 8 15.69 -19.11 4.31
N ASP A 9 14.55 -18.55 4.72
CA ASP A 9 13.89 -17.42 4.03
C ASP A 9 14.61 -16.09 4.25
N LEU A 10 15.42 -16.00 5.31
CA LEU A 10 16.20 -14.81 5.67
C LEU A 10 17.60 -15.23 6.13
N ILE A 11 18.63 -14.60 5.56
CA ILE A 11 20.03 -14.86 5.87
C ILE A 11 20.66 -13.58 6.40
N LEU A 12 21.22 -13.66 7.61
CA LEU A 12 22.03 -12.60 8.18
C LEU A 12 23.44 -12.68 7.58
N LEU A 13 23.80 -11.69 6.75
CA LEU A 13 25.12 -11.65 6.11
C LEU A 13 26.23 -11.19 7.08
N ASP A 14 25.84 -10.47 8.13
CA ASP A 14 26.71 -9.92 9.18
C ASP A 14 26.79 -10.81 10.43
N ASP A 15 26.07 -11.94 10.43
CA ASP A 15 25.89 -12.86 11.57
C ASP A 15 25.47 -12.14 12.89
N ASN A 16 24.82 -10.97 12.78
CA ASN A 16 24.42 -10.16 13.94
C ASN A 16 22.93 -10.37 14.30
N PHE A 17 22.67 -10.93 15.48
CA PHE A 17 21.31 -11.13 15.99
C PHE A 17 20.53 -9.81 16.22
N SER A 18 21.20 -8.68 16.38
CA SER A 18 20.55 -7.36 16.44
C SER A 18 19.73 -7.06 15.19
N SER A 19 20.16 -7.57 14.03
CA SER A 19 19.48 -7.38 12.74
C SER A 19 18.10 -8.05 12.71
N ILE A 20 17.84 -9.03 13.59
CA ILE A 20 16.49 -9.61 13.76
C ILE A 20 15.56 -8.61 14.43
N VAL A 21 16.03 -7.87 15.45
CA VAL A 21 15.23 -6.87 16.15
C VAL A 21 14.86 -5.73 15.20
N THR A 22 15.83 -5.24 14.42
CA THR A 22 15.59 -4.26 13.35
C THR A 22 14.65 -4.80 12.28
N GLY A 23 14.76 -6.09 11.92
CA GLY A 23 13.84 -6.72 10.97
C GLY A 23 12.40 -6.79 11.46
N ILE A 24 12.17 -7.01 12.76
CA ILE A 24 10.84 -6.98 13.37
C ILE A 24 10.27 -5.56 13.36
N GLU A 25 11.10 -4.57 13.67
CA GLU A 25 10.74 -3.15 13.63
C GLU A 25 10.30 -2.73 12.22
N GLU A 26 11.13 -2.96 11.21
CA GLU A 26 10.81 -2.63 9.82
C GLU A 26 9.60 -3.42 9.29
N GLY A 27 9.44 -4.68 9.71
CA GLY A 27 8.28 -5.49 9.37
C GLY A 27 6.97 -4.91 9.91
N ARG A 28 6.96 -4.43 11.16
CA ARG A 28 5.80 -3.74 11.75
C ARG A 28 5.53 -2.41 11.08
N ARG A 29 6.58 -1.63 10.81
CA ARG A 29 6.50 -0.35 10.10
C ARG A 29 5.81 -0.50 8.74
N ILE A 30 6.31 -1.41 7.91
CA ILE A 30 5.75 -1.65 6.56
C ILE A 30 4.29 -2.09 6.64
N PHE A 31 3.92 -2.90 7.64
CA PHE A 31 2.53 -3.32 7.81
C PHE A 31 1.57 -2.14 8.06
N ASP A 32 1.99 -1.17 8.86
CA ASP A 32 1.19 0.02 9.14
C ASP A 32 1.12 0.95 7.92
N SER A 33 2.25 1.24 7.27
CA SER A 33 2.30 2.06 6.06
C SER A 33 1.50 1.44 4.90
N LEU A 34 1.47 0.10 4.79
CA LEU A 34 0.64 -0.62 3.82
C LEU A 34 -0.85 -0.46 4.10
N LYS A 35 -1.29 -0.46 5.36
CA LYS A 35 -2.71 -0.21 5.69
C LYS A 35 -3.14 1.17 5.21
N SER A 36 -2.31 2.20 5.41
CA SER A 36 -2.57 3.56 4.95
C SER A 36 -2.60 3.65 3.42
N SER A 37 -1.64 3.03 2.74
CA SER A 37 -1.60 2.95 1.27
C SER A 37 -2.85 2.27 0.69
N ILE A 38 -3.26 1.13 1.27
CA ILE A 38 -4.48 0.42 0.87
C ILE A 38 -5.73 1.26 1.14
N ALA A 39 -5.80 1.93 2.29
CA ALA A 39 -6.92 2.80 2.63
C ALA A 39 -7.06 3.97 1.64
N TYR A 40 -5.94 4.56 1.20
CA TYR A 40 -5.93 5.60 0.18
C TYR A 40 -6.49 5.09 -1.15
N THR A 41 -6.01 3.95 -1.66
CA THR A 41 -6.52 3.36 -2.92
C THR A 41 -7.99 2.94 -2.81
N LEU A 42 -8.44 2.41 -1.67
CA LEU A 42 -9.87 2.10 -1.50
C LEU A 42 -10.74 3.37 -1.42
N ALA A 43 -10.21 4.47 -0.89
CA ALA A 43 -10.94 5.72 -0.76
C ALA A 43 -11.20 6.39 -2.12
N SER A 44 -10.29 6.27 -3.10
CA SER A 44 -10.49 6.82 -4.45
C SER A 44 -11.55 6.09 -5.27
N ASN A 45 -11.82 4.81 -4.99
CA ASN A 45 -12.90 4.06 -5.64
C ASN A 45 -14.31 4.61 -5.37
N VAL A 46 -14.54 5.25 -4.21
CA VAL A 46 -15.85 5.80 -3.84
C VAL A 46 -16.30 6.94 -4.77
N PRO A 47 -15.50 8.01 -4.99
CA PRO A 47 -15.83 9.06 -5.95
C PRO A 47 -15.82 8.59 -7.41
N GLU A 48 -15.28 7.41 -7.73
CA GLU A 48 -15.37 6.82 -9.06
C GLU A 48 -16.68 6.07 -9.30
N ILE A 49 -17.16 5.30 -8.32
CA ILE A 49 -18.41 4.54 -8.44
C ILE A 49 -19.65 5.45 -8.31
N THR A 50 -19.57 6.48 -7.47
CA THR A 50 -20.70 7.38 -7.19
C THR A 50 -21.28 8.06 -8.45
N PRO A 51 -20.47 8.62 -9.38
CA PRO A 51 -20.93 9.16 -10.65
C PRO A 51 -21.63 8.13 -11.55
N PHE A 52 -21.15 6.89 -11.57
CA PHE A 52 -21.78 5.81 -12.35
C PHE A 52 -23.14 5.42 -11.76
N LEU A 53 -23.25 5.33 -10.43
CA LEU A 53 -24.53 5.09 -9.77
C LEU A 53 -25.51 6.24 -10.01
N ALA A 54 -25.05 7.49 -9.94
CA ALA A 54 -25.87 8.67 -10.20
C ALA A 54 -26.33 8.74 -11.66
N PHE A 55 -25.47 8.37 -12.62
CA PHE A 55 -25.83 8.22 -14.03
C PHE A 55 -26.98 7.24 -14.23
N ILE A 56 -26.91 6.07 -13.62
CA ILE A 56 -27.95 5.02 -13.72
C ILE A 56 -29.24 5.44 -13.01
N ALA A 57 -29.14 6.06 -11.83
CA ALA A 57 -30.30 6.39 -11.00
C ALA A 57 -31.04 7.66 -11.45
N LEU A 58 -30.31 8.69 -11.89
CA LEU A 58 -30.87 10.02 -12.20
C LEU A 58 -30.89 10.35 -13.70
N GLY A 59 -30.28 9.51 -14.55
CA GLY A 59 -30.24 9.74 -16.01
C GLY A 59 -29.45 10.98 -16.43
N ILE A 60 -28.59 11.51 -15.56
CA ILE A 60 -27.69 12.64 -15.85
C ILE A 60 -26.56 12.21 -16.80
N PRO A 61 -25.94 13.11 -17.58
CA PRO A 61 -24.80 12.77 -18.42
C PRO A 61 -23.61 12.24 -17.59
N LEU A 62 -22.86 11.29 -18.15
CA LEU A 62 -21.75 10.61 -17.48
C LEU A 62 -20.67 11.64 -17.07
N PRO A 63 -20.44 11.87 -15.77
CA PRO A 63 -19.51 12.92 -15.31
C PRO A 63 -18.04 12.58 -15.58
N VAL A 64 -17.70 11.29 -15.52
CA VAL A 64 -16.34 10.77 -15.69
C VAL A 64 -16.39 9.52 -16.59
N GLY A 65 -15.60 9.52 -17.67
CA GLY A 65 -15.49 8.37 -18.56
C GLY A 65 -14.57 7.27 -18.01
N ILE A 66 -14.74 6.03 -18.47
CA ILE A 66 -13.93 4.87 -18.05
C ILE A 66 -12.42 5.09 -18.26
N ILE A 67 -12.04 5.75 -19.36
CA ILE A 67 -10.62 6.06 -19.64
C ILE A 67 -10.06 7.02 -18.59
N CYS A 68 -10.84 8.01 -18.15
CA CYS A 68 -10.39 8.94 -17.11
C CYS A 68 -10.20 8.23 -15.76
N VAL A 69 -11.08 7.29 -15.41
CA VAL A 69 -10.91 6.44 -14.21
C VAL A 69 -9.61 5.65 -14.29
N LEU A 70 -9.35 4.96 -15.41
CA LEU A 70 -8.08 4.24 -15.59
C LEU A 70 -6.85 5.16 -15.51
N CYS A 71 -6.95 6.40 -16.00
CA CYS A 71 -5.87 7.38 -15.84
C CYS A 71 -5.67 7.82 -14.38
N ILE A 72 -6.72 7.81 -13.56
CA ILE A 72 -6.63 8.11 -12.13
C ILE A 72 -5.94 6.94 -11.43
N ASP A 73 -6.50 5.73 -11.55
CA ASP A 73 -6.00 4.51 -10.93
C ASP A 73 -4.54 4.19 -11.28
N LEU A 74 -4.23 4.17 -12.58
CA LEU A 74 -2.93 3.72 -13.09
C LEU A 74 -1.95 4.87 -13.29
N GLY A 75 -2.41 6.10 -13.28
CA GLY A 75 -1.59 7.28 -13.52
C GLY A 75 -1.33 8.03 -12.23
N THR A 76 -2.36 8.68 -11.71
CA THR A 76 -2.21 9.65 -10.62
C THR A 76 -2.14 9.00 -9.25
N ASP A 77 -2.87 7.90 -9.00
CA ASP A 77 -2.96 7.28 -7.67
C ASP A 77 -1.78 6.35 -7.34
N MET A 78 -1.12 5.77 -8.36
CA MET A 78 0.05 4.92 -8.13
C MET A 78 1.17 5.64 -7.38
N TRP A 79 1.46 6.89 -7.73
CA TRP A 79 2.60 7.61 -7.15
C TRP A 79 2.37 8.00 -5.67
N PRO A 80 1.23 8.60 -5.28
CA PRO A 80 0.87 8.84 -3.89
C PRO A 80 0.73 7.55 -3.09
N ALA A 81 0.11 6.50 -3.64
CA ALA A 81 -0.06 5.23 -2.93
C ALA A 81 1.29 4.59 -2.57
N ILE A 82 2.27 4.65 -3.47
CA ILE A 82 3.64 4.21 -3.18
C ILE A 82 4.29 5.13 -2.15
N SER A 83 4.12 6.45 -2.27
CA SER A 83 4.67 7.40 -1.30
C SER A 83 4.16 7.13 0.13
N LEU A 84 2.87 6.81 0.29
CA LEU A 84 2.27 6.47 1.58
C LEU A 84 2.84 5.17 2.16
N ALA A 85 3.28 4.23 1.32
CA ALA A 85 3.95 3.02 1.78
C ALA A 85 5.34 3.30 2.38
N TYR A 86 5.95 4.44 2.07
CA TYR A 86 7.24 4.88 2.63
C TYR A 86 7.10 5.79 3.85
N GLU A 87 5.88 6.11 4.27
CA GLU A 87 5.65 7.02 5.39
C GLU A 87 6.14 6.43 6.71
N GLU A 88 6.60 7.30 7.62
CA GLU A 88 7.03 6.92 8.96
C GLU A 88 5.82 6.51 9.81
N SER A 89 6.05 5.52 10.69
CA SER A 89 5.03 5.11 11.66
C SER A 89 4.66 6.29 12.57
N GLU A 90 3.36 6.57 12.71
CA GLU A 90 2.85 7.59 13.64
C GLU A 90 3.03 7.22 15.12
N SER A 91 3.39 5.98 15.44
CA SER A 91 3.51 5.50 16.82
C SER A 91 4.74 4.63 17.04
N ASP A 92 5.17 4.52 18.29
CA ASP A 92 6.29 3.66 18.70
C ASP A 92 5.93 2.19 18.45
N ILE A 93 6.36 1.67 17.30
CA ILE A 93 6.11 0.31 16.79
C ILE A 93 6.78 -0.80 17.62
N MET A 94 7.69 -0.42 18.50
CA MET A 94 8.48 -1.31 19.35
C MET A 94 7.94 -1.45 20.78
N LEU A 95 6.89 -0.71 21.16
CA LEU A 95 6.19 -0.86 22.44
C LEU A 95 5.19 -2.04 22.46
#